data_AF-A2HUA9-F1
#
_entry.id   AF-A2HUA9-F1
#
_cell.length_a   1.000
_cell.length_b   1.000
_cell.length_c   1.000
_cell.angle_alpha   90.00
_cell.angle_beta   90.00
_cell.angle_gamma   90.00
#
_symmetry.space_group_name_H-M   'P 1'
#
loop_
_entity.id
_entity.type
_entity.pdbx_description
1 polymer ?
#
loop_
_entity_poly.entity_id
_entity_poly.type
_entity_poly.pdbx_seq_one_letter_code
_entity_poly.pdbx_strand_id
1 'polypeptide(L)'
;MSTTENTTTAIVHEAISEEYEWVQFNKQLRLIRSVKDDMYQMQSILTACFAPDTKKPQDWFRNQSTQELLSEISLDREFSVLHKTHENREKLPNGLRGWYVHRLLVNNVAQWASARYSWYVCKLLDELHRQEREELENKLESKDKNIQKRIPRSVPKGKEKNYKYMIYTEEMENEEDRDM
;
A
#
# COMPACT_ATOMS: atom_id res chain seq x y z
N MET A 1 16.98 -13.96 -38.02
CA MET A 1 15.65 -13.80 -37.40
C MET A 1 15.86 -13.77 -35.89
N SER A 2 16.18 -12.60 -35.33
CA SER A 2 16.30 -12.44 -33.88
C SER A 2 14.93 -12.04 -33.36
N THR A 3 14.27 -12.95 -32.64
CA THR A 3 13.06 -12.68 -31.88
C THR A 3 13.37 -11.57 -30.87
N THR A 4 12.86 -10.37 -31.15
CA THR A 4 12.70 -9.33 -30.14
C THR A 4 11.71 -9.87 -29.10
N GLU A 5 12.24 -10.41 -28.00
CA GLU A 5 11.47 -10.55 -26.77
C GLU A 5 10.99 -9.14 -26.40
N ASN A 6 9.70 -8.88 -26.59
CA ASN A 6 9.06 -7.71 -26.05
C ASN A 6 9.20 -7.82 -24.52
N THR A 7 10.20 -7.13 -23.97
CA THR A 7 10.41 -6.96 -22.53
C THR A 7 9.21 -6.19 -22.00
N THR A 8 8.12 -6.89 -21.70
CA THR A 8 7.00 -6.31 -20.97
C THR A 8 7.57 -5.90 -19.62
N THR A 9 7.71 -4.60 -19.38
CA THR A 9 7.90 -3.98 -18.06
C THR A 9 6.64 -4.20 -17.24
N ALA A 10 6.31 -5.45 -16.98
CA ALA A 10 5.27 -5.83 -16.03
C ALA A 10 5.96 -5.99 -14.67
N ILE A 11 5.47 -5.22 -13.70
CA ILE A 11 5.79 -5.45 -12.29
C ILE A 11 5.05 -6.72 -11.89
N VAL A 12 5.78 -7.71 -11.37
CA VAL A 12 5.22 -8.98 -10.92
C VAL A 12 5.27 -9.04 -9.41
N HIS A 13 4.10 -9.22 -8.79
CA HIS A 13 3.96 -9.47 -7.36
C HIS A 13 3.86 -10.98 -7.14
N GLU A 14 4.86 -11.59 -6.52
CA GLU A 14 4.84 -13.01 -6.14
C GLU A 14 4.69 -13.12 -4.62
N ALA A 15 3.60 -13.71 -4.13
CA ALA A 15 3.40 -13.90 -2.70
C ALA A 15 4.42 -14.89 -2.14
N ILE A 16 5.18 -14.47 -1.12
CA ILE A 16 6.07 -15.34 -0.33
C ILE A 16 5.26 -15.98 0.80
N SER A 17 4.43 -15.17 1.44
CA SER A 17 3.49 -15.56 2.48
C SER A 17 2.31 -14.58 2.51
N GLU A 18 1.36 -14.77 3.44
CA GLU A 18 0.23 -13.84 3.62
C GLU A 18 0.67 -12.40 3.96
N GLU A 19 1.90 -12.21 4.42
CA GLU A 19 2.39 -10.90 4.89
C GLU A 19 3.52 -10.30 4.03
N TYR A 20 4.16 -11.12 3.18
CA TYR A 20 5.33 -10.72 2.40
C TYR A 20 5.17 -11.07 0.94
N GLU A 21 5.56 -10.14 0.07
CA GLU A 21 5.55 -10.29 -1.37
C GLU A 21 6.92 -9.96 -1.98
N TRP A 22 7.28 -10.69 -3.02
CA TRP A 22 8.33 -10.29 -3.94
C TRP A 22 7.75 -9.29 -4.93
N VAL A 23 8.38 -8.13 -5.01
CA VAL A 23 8.17 -7.16 -6.06
C VAL A 23 9.30 -7.34 -7.07
N GLN A 24 8.98 -7.91 -8.22
CA GLN A 24 9.93 -8.10 -9.31
C GLN A 24 9.70 -7.08 -10.41
N PHE A 25 10.78 -6.40 -10.78
CA PHE A 25 10.88 -5.57 -11.96
C PHE A 25 11.90 -6.19 -12.89
N ASN A 26 11.52 -6.49 -14.13
CA ASN A 26 12.37 -7.16 -15.11
C ASN A 26 12.99 -8.49 -14.58
N LYS A 27 14.00 -9.05 -15.28
CA LYS A 27 14.64 -10.33 -14.89
C LYS A 27 15.69 -10.18 -13.76
N GLN A 28 16.05 -8.97 -13.35
CA GLN A 28 17.22 -8.69 -12.50
C GLN A 28 16.89 -7.97 -11.18
N LEU A 29 15.80 -7.18 -11.10
CA LEU A 29 15.46 -6.43 -9.89
C LEU A 29 14.33 -7.12 -9.14
N ARG A 30 14.63 -7.61 -7.93
CA ARG A 30 13.67 -8.31 -7.09
C ARG A 30 13.81 -7.84 -5.64
N LEU A 31 12.73 -7.30 -5.08
CA LEU A 31 12.67 -6.69 -3.75
C LEU A 31 11.65 -7.43 -2.87
N ILE A 32 11.92 -7.54 -1.57
CA ILE A 32 10.93 -8.05 -0.60
C ILE A 32 10.18 -6.87 -0.01
N ARG A 33 8.86 -6.90 -0.10
CA ARG A 33 7.95 -5.95 0.52
C ARG A 33 7.07 -6.65 1.56
N SER A 34 6.85 -5.95 2.67
CA SER A 34 5.89 -6.31 3.71
C SER A 34 4.56 -5.66 3.39
N VAL A 35 3.53 -6.45 3.10
CA VAL A 35 2.21 -5.96 2.66
C VAL A 35 1.49 -5.17 3.76
N LYS A 36 1.68 -5.55 5.04
CA LYS A 36 1.01 -4.91 6.18
C LYS A 36 1.43 -3.48 6.44
N ASP A 37 2.73 -3.19 6.29
CA ASP A 37 3.35 -1.93 6.76
C ASP A 37 3.97 -1.12 5.62
N ASP A 38 3.84 -1.59 4.37
CA ASP A 38 4.47 -1.01 3.16
C ASP A 38 5.98 -0.76 3.31
N MET A 39 6.68 -1.71 3.95
CA MET A 39 8.12 -1.64 4.18
C MET A 39 8.89 -2.61 3.30
N TYR A 40 10.11 -2.23 2.92
CA TYR A 40 10.98 -2.99 2.04
C TYR A 40 12.22 -3.48 2.79
N GLN A 41 12.65 -4.71 2.50
CA GLN A 41 13.84 -5.28 3.12
C GLN A 41 15.12 -4.67 2.53
N MET A 42 15.98 -4.08 3.36
CA MET A 42 17.25 -3.46 2.93
C MET A 42 18.17 -4.45 2.22
N GLN A 43 18.24 -5.69 2.68
CA GLN A 43 19.10 -6.70 2.06
C GLN A 43 18.70 -6.99 0.60
N SER A 44 17.39 -7.03 0.32
CA SER A 44 16.89 -7.20 -1.04
C SER A 44 17.27 -6.02 -1.94
N ILE A 45 17.21 -4.79 -1.42
CA ILE A 45 17.64 -3.58 -2.14
C ILE A 45 19.14 -3.61 -2.44
N LEU A 46 19.96 -4.01 -1.48
CA LEU A 46 21.42 -4.14 -1.67
C LEU A 46 21.76 -5.18 -2.75
N THR A 47 21.07 -6.32 -2.72
CA THR A 47 21.24 -7.39 -3.70
C THR A 47 20.82 -6.92 -5.09
N ALA A 48 19.67 -6.24 -5.18
CA ALA A 48 19.15 -5.66 -6.41
C ALA A 48 20.07 -4.57 -7.00
N CYS A 49 20.76 -3.81 -6.14
CA CYS A 49 21.72 -2.78 -6.54
C CYS A 49 23.14 -3.31 -6.81
N PHE A 50 23.37 -4.63 -6.78
CA PHE A 50 24.69 -5.26 -6.89
C PHE A 50 25.72 -4.60 -5.94
N ALA A 51 25.28 -4.29 -4.72
CA ALA A 51 26.15 -3.66 -3.73
C ALA A 51 27.27 -4.63 -3.32
N PRO A 52 28.48 -4.14 -3.02
CA PRO A 52 29.56 -4.98 -2.52
C PRO A 52 29.20 -5.55 -1.14
N ASP A 53 29.59 -6.80 -0.86
CA ASP A 53 29.33 -7.50 0.40
C ASP A 53 29.91 -6.81 1.65
N THR A 54 30.75 -5.81 1.45
CA THR A 54 31.30 -4.96 2.52
C THR A 54 30.25 -4.01 3.11
N LYS A 55 29.23 -3.61 2.33
CA LYS A 55 28.18 -2.69 2.78
C LYS A 55 27.11 -3.44 3.56
N LYS A 56 27.05 -3.21 4.87
CA LYS A 56 25.99 -3.77 5.72
C LYS A 56 24.89 -2.74 5.94
N PRO A 57 23.61 -3.17 6.09
CA PRO A 57 22.52 -2.25 6.43
C PRO A 57 22.80 -1.37 7.64
N GLN A 58 23.53 -1.89 8.63
CA GLN A 58 23.95 -1.16 9.85
C GLN A 58 24.83 0.06 9.54
N ASP A 59 25.67 0.00 8.50
CA ASP A 59 26.56 1.09 8.14
C ASP A 59 25.80 2.28 7.54
N TRP A 60 24.66 2.01 6.89
CA TRP A 60 23.77 3.08 6.41
C TRP A 60 23.25 3.92 7.59
N PHE A 61 22.79 3.28 8.67
CA PHE A 61 22.31 3.98 9.87
C PHE A 61 23.41 4.75 10.64
N ARG A 62 24.68 4.40 10.44
CA ARG A 62 25.82 5.08 11.07
C ARG A 62 26.25 6.35 10.33
N ASN A 63 25.84 6.53 9.08
CA ASN A 63 26.20 7.71 8.31
C ASN A 63 25.52 8.96 8.89
N GLN A 64 26.30 10.04 9.03
CA GLN A 64 25.79 11.31 9.54
C GLN A 64 24.62 11.85 8.69
N SER A 65 24.73 11.81 7.37
CA SER A 65 23.66 12.26 6.46
C SER A 65 22.35 11.47 6.62
N THR A 66 22.46 10.18 6.94
CA THR A 66 21.29 9.33 7.22
C THR A 66 20.66 9.68 8.56
N GLN A 67 21.46 9.99 9.58
CA GLN A 67 20.95 10.43 10.88
C GLN A 67 20.24 11.78 10.79
N GLU A 68 20.80 12.72 10.03
CA GLU A 68 20.17 14.01 9.72
C GLU A 68 18.81 13.78 9.04
N LEU A 69 18.76 12.95 8.00
CA LEU A 69 17.52 12.59 7.31
C LEU A 69 16.48 11.96 8.26
N LEU A 70 16.89 11.00 9.10
CA LEU A 70 15.99 10.37 10.06
C LEU A 70 15.48 11.34 11.13
N SER A 71 16.32 12.32 11.52
CA SER A 71 15.91 13.37 12.45
C SER A 71 14.85 14.30 11.84
N GLU A 72 15.01 14.70 10.58
CA GLU A 72 14.00 15.49 9.86
C GLU A 72 12.67 14.74 9.73
N ILE A 73 12.72 13.45 9.39
CA ILE A 73 11.51 12.63 9.29
C ILE A 73 10.83 12.47 10.65
N SER A 74 11.59 12.44 11.74
CA SER A 74 11.03 12.39 13.10
C SER A 74 10.39 13.69 13.55
N LEU A 75 10.79 14.83 12.97
CA LEU A 75 10.19 16.15 13.23
C LEU A 75 8.86 16.33 12.49
N ASP A 76 8.67 15.61 11.38
CA ASP A 76 7.41 15.58 10.66
C ASP A 76 6.33 14.87 11.48
N ARG A 77 5.45 15.67 12.09
CA ARG A 77 4.38 15.19 12.99
C ARG A 77 3.38 14.27 12.29
N GLU A 78 3.13 14.48 11.00
CA GLU A 78 2.17 13.64 10.27
C GLU A 78 2.75 12.25 10.03
N PHE A 79 4.03 12.18 9.66
CA PHE A 79 4.71 10.93 9.38
C PHE A 79 5.08 10.16 10.66
N SER A 80 5.62 10.85 11.67
CA SER A 80 6.13 10.23 12.90
C SER A 80 5.06 9.55 13.75
N VAL A 81 3.80 9.95 13.64
CA VAL A 81 2.70 9.38 14.42
C VAL A 81 2.15 8.10 13.76
N LEU A 82 2.17 8.04 12.43
CA LEU A 82 1.51 6.98 11.67
C LEU A 82 2.46 5.88 11.20
N HIS A 83 3.73 6.21 10.94
CA HIS A 83 4.65 5.31 10.27
C HIS A 83 5.99 5.17 11.00
N LYS A 84 6.41 3.92 11.21
CA LYS A 84 7.79 3.62 11.59
C LYS A 84 8.69 3.82 10.36
N THR A 85 9.82 4.52 10.54
CA THR A 85 10.79 4.74 9.46
C THR A 85 11.56 3.48 9.09
N HIS A 86 11.92 2.69 10.10
CA HIS A 86 12.70 1.47 9.95
C HIS A 86 12.44 0.50 11.12
N GLU A 87 12.64 -0.79 10.87
CA GLU A 87 12.45 -1.84 11.86
C GLU A 87 13.41 -2.99 11.60
N ASN A 88 14.08 -3.49 12.65
CA ASN A 88 14.89 -4.71 12.55
C ASN A 88 14.05 -5.93 12.96
N ARG A 89 13.79 -6.81 12.01
CA ARG A 89 13.00 -8.03 12.20
C ARG A 89 13.92 -9.24 12.30
N GLU A 90 14.45 -9.50 13.48
CA GLU A 90 15.38 -10.63 13.71
C GLU A 90 14.68 -11.96 13.95
N LYS A 91 13.41 -11.93 14.40
CA LYS A 91 12.61 -13.14 14.73
C LYS A 91 12.06 -13.90 13.52
N LEU A 92 12.36 -13.44 12.30
CA LEU A 92 11.89 -14.01 11.04
C LEU A 92 12.80 -15.13 10.52
N PRO A 93 12.32 -16.01 9.63
CA PRO A 93 13.12 -17.06 9.02
C PRO A 93 14.33 -16.51 8.24
N ASN A 94 15.35 -17.36 8.08
CA ASN A 94 16.60 -17.04 7.40
C ASN A 94 16.33 -16.75 5.90
N GLY A 95 16.16 -15.48 5.56
CA GLY A 95 15.76 -14.99 4.23
C GLY A 95 14.89 -13.74 4.32
N LEU A 96 13.95 -13.72 5.26
CA LEU A 96 13.09 -12.57 5.54
C LEU A 96 13.60 -11.69 6.69
N ARG A 97 14.49 -12.21 7.54
CA ARG A 97 15.08 -11.43 8.64
C ARG A 97 15.93 -10.26 8.16
N GLY A 98 16.04 -9.24 9.00
CA GLY A 98 16.92 -8.09 8.82
C GLY A 98 16.20 -6.76 8.90
N TRP A 99 16.85 -5.73 8.36
CA TRP A 99 16.34 -4.36 8.39
C TRP A 99 15.29 -4.13 7.31
N TYR A 100 14.16 -3.60 7.74
CA TYR A 100 13.08 -3.10 6.90
C TYR A 100 13.04 -1.58 6.98
N VAL A 101 12.79 -0.97 5.84
CA VAL A 101 12.80 0.48 5.67
C VAL A 101 11.53 0.89 4.95
N HIS A 102 10.96 2.02 5.36
CA HIS A 102 9.77 2.58 4.75
C HIS A 102 9.99 2.88 3.25
N ARG A 103 8.92 2.73 2.45
CA ARG A 103 8.88 3.02 1.01
C ARG A 103 9.64 4.27 0.55
N LEU A 104 9.47 5.40 1.25
CA LEU A 104 10.11 6.67 0.89
C LEU A 104 11.64 6.65 1.03
N LEU A 105 12.16 5.85 1.95
CA LEU A 105 13.58 5.76 2.23
C LEU A 105 14.30 4.77 1.30
N VAL A 106 13.57 3.94 0.55
CA VAL A 106 14.14 2.95 -0.38
C VAL A 106 15.04 3.63 -1.42
N ASN A 107 14.63 4.80 -1.94
CA ASN A 107 15.43 5.56 -2.90
C ASN A 107 16.77 6.02 -2.29
N ASN A 108 16.75 6.49 -1.05
CA ASN A 108 17.97 6.91 -0.36
C ASN A 108 18.91 5.72 -0.09
N VAL A 109 18.37 4.58 0.35
CA VAL A 109 19.13 3.35 0.56
C VAL A 109 19.72 2.85 -0.75
N ALA A 110 18.95 2.89 -1.85
CA ALA A 110 19.43 2.49 -3.17
C ALA A 110 20.56 3.40 -3.65
N GLN A 111 20.47 4.71 -3.43
CA GLN A 111 21.50 5.67 -3.79
C GLN A 111 22.80 5.45 -2.99
N TRP A 112 22.68 5.19 -1.68
CA TRP A 112 23.82 4.82 -0.85
C TRP A 112 24.46 3.50 -1.29
N ALA A 113 23.63 2.50 -1.64
CA ALA A 113 24.10 1.19 -2.09
C ALA A 113 24.90 1.32 -3.40
N SER A 114 24.30 1.92 -4.42
CA SER A 114 24.92 2.19 -5.72
C SER A 114 24.16 3.29 -6.45
N ALA A 115 24.81 4.43 -6.67
CA ALA A 115 24.22 5.53 -7.43
C ALA A 115 23.79 5.12 -8.85
N ARG A 116 24.52 4.20 -9.50
CA ARG A 116 24.22 3.75 -10.86
C ARG A 116 22.94 2.92 -10.92
N TYR A 117 22.75 2.01 -9.97
CA TYR A 117 21.59 1.12 -9.95
C TYR A 117 20.38 1.74 -9.26
N SER A 118 20.58 2.74 -8.42
CA SER A 118 19.51 3.52 -7.78
C SER A 118 18.49 4.06 -8.78
N TRP A 119 18.94 4.47 -9.97
CA TRP A 119 18.05 4.98 -11.01
C TRP A 119 16.97 3.97 -11.43
N TYR A 120 17.33 2.69 -11.51
CA TYR A 120 16.38 1.64 -11.87
C TYR A 120 15.40 1.33 -10.74
N VAL A 121 15.86 1.41 -9.48
CA VAL A 121 15.00 1.25 -8.30
C VAL A 121 14.00 2.42 -8.21
N CYS A 122 14.44 3.65 -8.47
CA CYS A 122 13.54 4.81 -8.52
C CYS A 122 12.45 4.63 -9.57
N LYS A 123 12.82 4.22 -10.80
CA LYS A 123 11.86 3.95 -11.88
C LYS A 123 10.85 2.86 -11.51
N LEU A 124 11.33 1.78 -10.89
CA LEU A 124 10.46 0.69 -10.42
C LEU A 124 9.42 1.22 -9.42
N LEU A 125 9.87 1.95 -8.40
CA LEU A 125 8.97 2.46 -7.37
C LEU A 125 7.96 3.45 -7.96
N ASP A 126 8.39 4.36 -8.84
CA ASP A 126 7.48 5.31 -9.50
C ASP A 126 6.41 4.59 -10.34
N GLU A 127 6.79 3.54 -11.08
CA GLU A 127 5.83 2.75 -11.85
C GLU A 127 4.87 1.97 -10.94
N LEU A 128 5.36 1.38 -9.85
CA LEU A 128 4.53 0.67 -8.86
C LEU A 128 3.51 1.64 -8.25
N HIS A 129 3.94 2.84 -7.89
CA HIS A 129 3.07 3.85 -7.31
C HIS A 129 2.06 4.41 -8.31
N ARG A 130 2.40 4.44 -9.60
CA ARG A 130 1.46 4.80 -10.65
C ARG A 130 0.37 3.73 -10.76
N GLN A 131 0.75 2.45 -10.80
CA GLN A 131 -0.21 1.35 -10.86
C GLN A 131 -1.13 1.31 -9.64
N GLU A 132 -0.59 1.45 -8.42
CA GLU A 132 -1.40 1.51 -7.20
C GLU A 132 -2.43 2.65 -7.23
N ARG A 133 -2.06 3.82 -7.76
CA ARG A 133 -2.97 4.96 -7.91
C ARG A 133 -4.06 4.70 -8.95
N GLU A 134 -3.70 4.18 -10.12
CA GLU A 134 -4.66 3.82 -11.16
C GLU A 134 -5.67 2.77 -10.67
N GLU A 135 -5.23 1.77 -9.91
CA GLU A 135 -6.11 0.78 -9.30
C GLU A 135 -7.07 1.40 -8.27
N LEU A 136 -6.58 2.32 -7.44
CA LEU A 136 -7.40 3.02 -6.45
C LEU A 136 -8.44 3.92 -7.11
N GLU A 137 -8.06 4.65 -8.17
CA GLU A 137 -8.98 5.48 -8.96
C GLU A 137 -10.07 4.62 -9.60
N ASN A 138 -9.72 3.48 -10.21
CA ASN A 138 -10.68 2.53 -10.77
C ASN A 138 -11.65 1.96 -9.71
N LYS A 139 -11.14 1.63 -8.52
CA LYS A 139 -11.98 1.21 -7.37
C LYS A 139 -12.90 2.33 -6.90
N LEU A 140 -12.45 3.57 -6.93
CA LEU A 140 -13.27 4.73 -6.55
C LEU A 140 -14.36 5.00 -7.58
N GLU A 141 -14.02 5.02 -8.87
CA GLU A 141 -15.00 5.17 -9.96
C GLU A 141 -16.07 4.09 -9.94
N SER A 142 -15.69 2.82 -9.72
CA SER A 142 -16.64 1.72 -9.65
C SER A 142 -17.57 1.85 -8.43
N LYS A 143 -17.06 2.33 -7.29
CA LYS A 143 -17.89 2.67 -6.12
C LYS A 143 -18.83 3.83 -6.42
N ASP A 144 -18.37 4.89 -7.07
CA ASP A 144 -19.20 6.03 -7.45
C ASP A 144 -20.31 5.64 -8.43
N LYS A 145 -20.00 4.81 -9.44
CA LYS A 145 -20.99 4.23 -10.36
C LYS A 145 -22.03 3.39 -9.61
N ASN A 146 -21.62 2.64 -8.59
CA ASN A 146 -22.53 1.87 -7.72
C ASN A 146 -23.39 2.77 -6.82
N ILE A 147 -22.83 3.86 -6.29
CA ILE A 147 -23.57 4.87 -5.52
C ILE A 147 -24.61 5.53 -6.44
N GLN A 148 -24.22 5.99 -7.63
CA GLN A 148 -25.12 6.61 -8.61
C GLN A 148 -26.29 5.69 -8.99
N LYS A 149 -26.05 4.38 -9.17
CA LYS A 149 -27.13 3.40 -9.40
C LYS A 149 -28.06 3.21 -8.20
N ARG A 150 -27.65 3.55 -6.98
CA ARG A 150 -28.47 3.49 -5.76
C ARG A 150 -29.26 4.79 -5.51
N ILE A 151 -28.82 5.92 -6.06
CA ILE A 151 -29.50 7.24 -5.94
C ILE A 151 -31.00 7.20 -6.29
N PRO A 152 -31.52 6.44 -7.28
CA PRO A 152 -32.96 6.40 -7.57
C PRO A 152 -33.83 5.86 -6.43
N ARG A 153 -33.25 5.09 -5.48
CA ARG A 153 -33.92 4.61 -4.26
C ARG A 153 -33.75 5.54 -3.07
N SER A 154 -32.91 6.56 -3.20
CA SER A 154 -32.77 7.63 -2.22
C SER A 154 -33.78 8.72 -2.54
N VAL A 155 -34.33 9.33 -1.49
CA VAL A 155 -35.38 10.35 -1.60
C VAL A 155 -34.97 11.40 -2.65
N PRO A 156 -35.80 11.67 -3.68
CA PRO A 156 -35.48 12.63 -4.72
C PRO A 156 -35.06 13.98 -4.12
N LYS A 157 -34.01 14.58 -4.68
CA LYS A 157 -33.43 15.84 -4.21
C LYS A 157 -34.53 16.92 -4.09
N GLY A 158 -34.72 17.48 -2.89
CA GLY A 158 -35.79 18.44 -2.60
C GLY A 158 -37.11 17.86 -2.07
N LYS A 159 -37.25 16.53 -1.97
CA LYS A 159 -38.39 15.85 -1.31
C LYS A 159 -38.02 15.22 0.04
N GLU A 160 -36.85 15.55 0.58
CA GLU A 160 -36.27 15.00 1.81
C GLU A 160 -37.17 15.15 3.05
N LYS A 161 -38.07 16.15 3.07
CA LYS A 161 -39.02 16.42 4.16
C LYS A 161 -40.48 16.15 3.79
N ASN A 162 -40.75 15.63 2.59
CA ASN A 162 -42.09 15.51 2.06
C ASN A 162 -42.63 14.10 2.28
N TYR A 163 -43.28 13.90 3.43
CA TYR A 163 -43.82 12.61 3.86
C TYR A 163 -45.30 12.50 3.50
N LYS A 164 -45.71 11.38 2.89
CA LYS A 164 -47.11 11.03 2.71
C LYS A 164 -47.43 9.85 3.62
N TYR A 165 -48.04 10.12 4.77
CA TYR A 165 -48.49 9.09 5.69
C TYR A 165 -49.82 8.53 5.19
N MET A 166 -49.91 7.22 5.00
CA MET A 166 -51.15 6.52 4.74
C MET A 166 -51.52 5.78 6.03
N ILE A 167 -52.32 6.44 6.88
CA ILE A 167 -52.81 5.88 8.13
C ILE A 167 -54.17 5.29 7.83
N TYR A 168 -54.31 3.97 7.96
CA TYR A 168 -55.60 3.30 7.98
C TYR A 168 -55.88 2.86 9.41
N THR A 169 -57.10 3.08 9.86
CA THR A 169 -57.61 2.53 11.11
C THR A 169 -58.23 1.18 10.79
N GLU A 170 -57.64 0.10 11.30
CA GLU A 170 -58.33 -1.19 11.39
C GLU A 170 -59.37 -1.10 12.50
N GLU A 171 -60.62 -1.44 12.19
CA GLU A 171 -61.62 -1.72 13.22
C GLU A 171 -61.18 -3.02 13.91
N MET A 172 -60.70 -2.90 15.14
CA MET A 172 -60.52 -4.05 16.01
C MET A 172 -61.92 -4.58 16.28
N GLU A 173 -62.19 -5.85 15.96
CA GLU A 173 -63.39 -6.53 16.44
C GLU A 173 -63.43 -6.31 17.95
N ASN A 174 -64.46 -5.62 18.44
CA ASN A 174 -64.70 -5.54 19.87
C ASN A 174 -64.88 -7.00 20.32
N GLU A 175 -63.90 -7.55 21.04
CA GLU A 175 -64.16 -8.69 21.90
C GLU A 175 -65.28 -8.24 22.83
N GLU A 176 -66.49 -8.66 22.49
CA GLU A 176 -67.66 -8.50 23.35
C GLU A 176 -67.25 -8.99 24.73
N ASP A 177 -67.24 -8.08 25.70
CA ASP A 177 -67.17 -8.41 27.12
C ASP A 177 -68.25 -9.46 27.40
N ARG A 178 -67.85 -10.74 27.40
CA ARG A 178 -68.66 -11.82 27.96
C ARG A 178 -68.64 -11.67 29.46
N ASP A 179 -69.50 -10.78 29.96
CA ASP A 179 -70.01 -10.89 31.32
C ASP A 179 -70.84 -12.18 31.42
N MET A 180 -70.25 -13.23 32.01
CA MET A 180 -70.82 -14.13 33.04
C MET A 180 -69.85 -15.26 33.40
#